data_AF-A0A814TK63-F1
#
_entry.id   AF-A0A814TK63-F1
#
_cell.length_a   1.000
_cell.length_b   1.000
_cell.length_c   1.000
_cell.angle_alpha   90.00
_cell.angle_beta   90.00
_cell.angle_gamma   90.00
#
_symmetry.space_group_name_H-M   'P 1'
#
loop_
_entity.id
_entity.type
_entity.pdbx_description
1 polymer ?
#
loop_
_entity_poly.entity_id
_entity_poly.type
_entity_poly.pdbx_seq_one_letter_code
_entity_poly.pdbx_strand_id
1 'polypeptide(L)'
;MSIESNDQNKFICVWFADKSVQLKSKVKIIERFTTYDQLREYVLDKKKSSVIIIVSENISLETFLSDELPSICAIYDDKLTRLHCLPELSSAVNDYIINNQKEEKKSAHQSIFRKYWFLIGLICTIILAYLFPNVGKAGGYIRSEWTVKWGCIIFVFFLSGLSLRTKQLLRELLYIRLHIFTQLYSFLIIPFAIYGLGLLLVKLNINKTLVFGVIIMASTSTSISSNVVMTRNALGNEYAALLNAVLGNVLGIFLSPALVFYFMKDSTFDLLFNDDITNGQLRYTHVIQKLSLTVLVPLILGQIIHNLCPKQVMHVREKLYFGELNSLAILILVWSIFCTAFASRSFEVIPKRDLCILIVINGVIYIVSSLLIMTTARIPISYWQFSERDTVAMMFCGAMKSLVMGIPLINALYGNSHQEISSVLALPLIVNQVAQLMLGAIEVILLKHWIMNKSQEQVAAKEDLKMNELETVNVKSLQ
;
A
#
# COMPACT_ATOMS: atom_id res chain seq x y z
N MET A 1 -2.35 7.33 -24.89
CA MET A 1 -1.42 7.03 -23.79
C MET A 1 -0.51 5.91 -24.25
N SER A 2 0.76 6.25 -24.38
CA SER A 2 1.89 5.37 -24.67
C SER A 2 2.03 4.29 -23.60
N ILE A 3 2.15 3.04 -24.02
CA ILE A 3 2.82 2.00 -23.25
C ILE A 3 3.76 1.29 -24.21
N GLU A 4 5.03 1.65 -24.09
CA GLU A 4 6.15 0.78 -24.43
C GLU A 4 6.14 -0.39 -23.44
N SER A 5 6.13 -1.62 -23.97
CA SER A 5 6.80 -2.74 -23.31
C SER A 5 7.74 -3.36 -24.34
N ASN A 6 9.02 -3.03 -24.16
CA ASN A 6 10.15 -3.71 -24.75
C ASN A 6 10.24 -5.10 -24.08
N ASP A 7 9.69 -6.12 -24.75
CA ASP A 7 10.26 -7.46 -24.74
C ASP A 7 10.41 -7.88 -26.20
N GLN A 8 11.66 -8.12 -26.60
CA GLN A 8 12.00 -8.37 -27.99
C GLN A 8 11.59 -9.80 -28.41
N ASN A 9 11.02 -9.87 -29.62
CA ASN A 9 10.78 -11.06 -30.46
C ASN A 9 9.57 -11.96 -30.14
N LYS A 10 8.35 -11.39 -30.11
CA LYS A 10 7.14 -12.14 -30.49
C LYS A 10 6.29 -11.29 -31.46
N PHE A 11 6.20 -11.72 -32.71
CA PHE A 11 5.37 -11.07 -33.73
C PHE A 11 4.18 -11.97 -34.08
N ILE A 12 3.00 -11.38 -34.25
CA ILE A 12 1.75 -12.07 -34.61
C ILE A 12 1.45 -11.72 -36.08
N CYS A 13 1.35 -12.71 -36.98
CA CYS A 13 1.07 -12.50 -38.41
C CYS A 13 -0.30 -13.06 -38.79
N VAL A 14 -1.32 -12.22 -38.85
CA VAL A 14 -2.69 -12.66 -39.16
C VAL A 14 -2.94 -12.63 -40.68
N TRP A 15 -3.38 -13.75 -41.26
CA TRP A 15 -3.81 -13.84 -42.65
C TRP A 15 -5.34 -13.81 -42.73
N PHE A 16 -5.91 -13.13 -43.71
CA PHE A 16 -7.36 -13.08 -43.97
C PHE A 16 -7.60 -13.26 -45.46
N ALA A 17 -8.39 -14.26 -45.85
CA ALA A 17 -8.81 -14.45 -47.23
C ALA A 17 -9.96 -13.52 -47.63
N ASP A 18 -10.71 -12.97 -46.68
CA ASP A 18 -11.84 -12.07 -46.95
C ASP A 18 -11.62 -10.64 -46.42
N LYS A 19 -11.95 -9.64 -47.25
CA LYS A 19 -11.72 -8.19 -47.01
C LYS A 19 -12.69 -7.59 -45.98
N SER A 20 -13.66 -8.35 -45.48
CA SER A 20 -14.82 -7.85 -44.73
C SER A 20 -14.68 -7.89 -43.19
N VAL A 21 -13.65 -8.54 -42.63
CA VAL A 21 -13.56 -8.75 -41.17
C VAL A 21 -12.79 -7.61 -40.46
N GLN A 22 -13.49 -6.84 -39.62
CA GLN A 22 -12.90 -5.87 -38.70
C GLN A 22 -12.74 -6.46 -37.28
N LEU A 23 -11.51 -6.73 -36.86
CA LEU A 23 -11.19 -7.14 -35.48
C LEU A 23 -11.27 -5.94 -34.52
N LYS A 24 -12.15 -6.04 -33.52
CA LYS A 24 -12.23 -5.05 -32.43
C LYS A 24 -11.13 -5.32 -31.38
N SER A 25 -10.13 -4.44 -31.41
CA SER A 25 -9.21 -4.04 -30.33
C SER A 25 -7.91 -4.85 -30.09
N LYS A 26 -6.80 -4.08 -30.05
CA LYS A 26 -5.46 -4.39 -29.51
C LYS A 26 -4.62 -5.51 -30.13
N VAL A 27 -4.85 -5.85 -31.39
CA VAL A 27 -3.85 -6.57 -32.20
C VAL A 27 -3.24 -5.60 -33.21
N LYS A 28 -1.92 -5.40 -33.15
CA LYS A 28 -1.19 -4.59 -34.12
C LYS A 28 -0.92 -5.47 -35.34
N ILE A 29 -1.69 -5.29 -36.41
CA ILE A 29 -1.44 -5.96 -37.68
C ILE A 29 -0.17 -5.35 -38.29
N ILE A 30 0.84 -6.19 -38.55
CA ILE A 30 2.15 -5.73 -39.02
C ILE A 30 2.16 -5.69 -40.55
N GLU A 31 1.66 -6.74 -41.20
CA GLU A 31 1.55 -6.85 -42.65
C GLU A 31 0.33 -7.69 -43.04
N ARG A 32 -0.21 -7.42 -44.23
CA ARG A 32 -1.31 -8.18 -44.85
C ARG A 32 -0.79 -8.78 -46.15
N PHE A 33 -1.08 -10.06 -46.38
CA PHE A 33 -0.66 -10.77 -47.58
C PHE A 33 -1.90 -11.26 -48.34
N THR A 34 -1.92 -11.03 -49.65
CA THR A 34 -3.05 -11.41 -50.52
C THR A 34 -2.81 -12.72 -51.26
N THR A 35 -1.55 -13.15 -51.40
CA THR A 35 -1.16 -14.38 -52.08
C THR A 35 -0.13 -15.15 -51.25
N TYR A 36 -0.09 -16.48 -51.44
CA TYR A 36 0.83 -17.37 -50.75
C TYR A 36 2.31 -17.01 -51.01
N ASP A 37 2.65 -16.66 -52.25
CA ASP A 37 4.03 -16.34 -52.63
C ASP A 37 4.60 -15.13 -51.86
N GLN A 38 3.76 -14.12 -51.60
CA GLN A 38 4.16 -12.95 -50.80
C GLN A 38 4.45 -13.31 -49.34
N LEU A 39 3.65 -14.22 -48.77
CA LEU A 39 3.87 -14.71 -47.41
C LEU A 39 5.16 -15.56 -47.35
N ARG A 40 5.38 -16.41 -48.36
CA ARG A 40 6.55 -17.29 -48.46
C ARG A 40 7.86 -16.50 -48.57
N GLU A 41 7.94 -15.51 -49.45
CA GLU A 41 9.12 -14.64 -49.56
C GLU A 41 9.38 -13.89 -48.24
N TYR A 42 8.34 -13.37 -47.61
CA TYR A 42 8.47 -12.62 -46.36
C TYR A 42 9.04 -13.48 -45.21
N VAL A 43 8.56 -14.73 -45.08
CA VAL A 43 9.02 -15.67 -44.05
C VAL A 43 10.46 -16.10 -44.29
N LEU A 44 10.81 -16.37 -45.55
CA LEU A 44 12.16 -16.79 -45.95
C LEU A 44 13.19 -15.66 -45.76
N ASP A 45 12.82 -14.41 -46.04
CA ASP A 45 13.71 -13.25 -45.93
C ASP A 45 14.04 -12.89 -44.46
N LYS A 46 13.11 -13.09 -43.52
CA LYS A 46 13.26 -12.54 -42.15
C LYS A 46 13.79 -13.48 -41.06
N LYS A 47 13.94 -14.79 -41.28
CA LYS A 47 14.45 -15.76 -40.26
C LYS A 47 13.95 -15.49 -38.82
N LYS A 48 12.64 -15.32 -38.61
CA LYS A 48 12.06 -15.01 -37.28
C LYS A 48 11.38 -16.21 -36.65
N SER A 49 11.69 -16.45 -35.38
CA SER A 49 11.41 -17.68 -34.62
C SER A 49 9.98 -17.82 -34.07
N SER A 50 9.02 -17.02 -34.51
CA SER A 50 7.64 -17.10 -34.01
C SER A 50 6.66 -16.45 -34.98
N VAL A 51 5.84 -17.25 -35.65
CA VAL A 51 4.76 -16.81 -36.54
C VAL A 51 3.49 -17.57 -36.14
N ILE A 52 2.41 -16.85 -35.81
CA ILE A 52 1.07 -17.43 -35.60
C ILE A 52 0.24 -17.07 -36.82
N ILE A 53 -0.22 -18.06 -37.59
CA ILE A 53 -1.03 -17.88 -38.81
C ILE A 53 -2.47 -18.27 -38.49
N ILE A 54 -3.44 -17.41 -38.80
CA ILE A 54 -4.87 -17.72 -38.75
C ILE A 54 -5.38 -17.76 -40.19
N VAL A 55 -6.10 -18.82 -40.56
CA VAL A 55 -6.64 -19.05 -41.91
C VAL A 55 -8.16 -19.04 -41.81
N SER A 56 -8.86 -18.38 -42.74
CA SER A 56 -10.32 -18.42 -42.83
C SER A 56 -10.76 -18.82 -44.24
N GLU A 57 -11.46 -19.95 -44.26
CA GLU A 57 -12.35 -20.61 -45.25
C GLU A 57 -11.92 -20.95 -46.70
N ASN A 58 -12.26 -22.21 -47.03
CA ASN A 58 -12.37 -22.88 -48.33
C ASN A 58 -11.11 -23.15 -49.16
N ILE A 59 -10.17 -23.91 -48.60
CA ILE A 59 -9.17 -24.63 -49.40
C ILE A 59 -9.06 -26.07 -48.89
N SER A 60 -9.13 -27.03 -49.82
CA SER A 60 -8.88 -28.46 -49.59
C SER A 60 -7.45 -28.69 -49.09
N LEU A 61 -7.32 -29.19 -47.86
CA LEU A 61 -6.07 -29.34 -47.10
C LEU A 61 -5.02 -30.30 -47.70
N GLU A 62 -5.32 -31.02 -48.79
CA GLU A 62 -4.42 -32.03 -49.36
C GLU A 62 -3.18 -31.46 -50.06
N THR A 63 -3.14 -30.15 -50.34
CA THR A 63 -2.00 -29.52 -51.05
C THR A 63 -0.93 -28.93 -50.10
N PHE A 64 -1.16 -28.91 -48.79
CA PHE A 64 -0.30 -28.21 -47.82
C PHE A 64 0.77 -29.09 -47.16
N LEU A 65 0.77 -30.40 -47.41
CA LEU A 65 1.61 -31.39 -46.71
C LEU A 65 2.84 -31.85 -47.49
N SER A 66 3.09 -31.33 -48.69
CA SER A 66 4.34 -31.60 -49.41
C SER A 66 5.25 -30.37 -49.36
N ASP A 67 6.40 -30.56 -48.74
CA ASP A 67 7.61 -29.73 -48.72
C ASP A 67 7.87 -28.89 -47.46
N GLU A 68 9.10 -29.11 -46.98
CA GLU A 68 9.71 -28.73 -45.72
C GLU A 68 9.49 -27.27 -45.30
N LEU A 69 8.77 -27.07 -44.19
CA LEU A 69 8.74 -25.81 -43.44
C LEU A 69 8.96 -26.11 -41.95
N PRO A 70 10.03 -25.56 -41.33
CA PRO A 70 10.21 -25.70 -39.90
C PRO A 70 9.25 -24.74 -39.17
N SER A 71 8.67 -25.22 -38.07
CA SER A 71 7.92 -24.45 -37.05
C SER A 71 6.57 -23.85 -37.48
N ILE A 72 5.53 -24.69 -37.46
CA ILE A 72 4.12 -24.24 -37.39
C ILE A 72 3.61 -24.47 -35.96
N CYS A 73 3.10 -23.41 -35.32
CA CYS A 73 2.38 -23.52 -34.04
C CYS A 73 0.88 -23.20 -34.25
N ALA A 74 0.07 -24.26 -34.20
CA ALA A 74 -1.39 -24.33 -34.09
C ALA A 74 -2.25 -23.98 -35.33
N ILE A 75 -3.24 -24.84 -35.59
CA ILE A 75 -4.35 -24.70 -36.54
C ILE A 75 -5.64 -24.93 -35.73
N TYR A 76 -6.69 -24.11 -35.94
CA TYR A 76 -8.00 -24.28 -35.30
C TYR A 76 -9.03 -24.57 -36.40
N ASP A 77 -9.78 -25.67 -36.25
CA ASP A 77 -10.94 -26.02 -37.09
C ASP A 77 -12.13 -26.29 -36.15
N ASP A 78 -13.27 -25.72 -36.46
CA ASP A 78 -14.45 -25.66 -35.59
C ASP A 78 -15.32 -26.94 -35.69
N LYS A 79 -14.87 -27.96 -36.43
CA LYS A 79 -15.56 -29.26 -36.53
C LYS A 79 -14.59 -30.43 -36.60
N LEU A 80 -13.98 -30.84 -35.48
CA LEU A 80 -13.67 -32.26 -35.14
C LEU A 80 -12.83 -32.37 -33.85
N THR A 81 -13.33 -33.16 -32.91
CA THR A 81 -12.93 -33.22 -31.50
C THR A 81 -11.71 -34.09 -31.18
N ARG A 82 -10.66 -34.17 -32.03
CA ARG A 82 -9.42 -34.92 -31.69
C ARG A 82 -8.15 -34.38 -32.37
N LEU A 83 -7.20 -33.89 -31.56
CA LEU A 83 -5.80 -33.70 -31.96
C LEU A 83 -5.12 -35.07 -32.12
N HIS A 84 -4.64 -35.41 -33.30
CA HIS A 84 -3.65 -36.46 -33.48
C HIS A 84 -2.25 -35.85 -33.35
N CYS A 85 -1.56 -36.11 -32.24
CA CYS A 85 -0.16 -35.73 -32.07
C CYS A 85 0.74 -36.68 -32.87
N LEU A 86 1.55 -36.14 -33.79
CA LEU A 86 2.74 -36.81 -34.30
C LEU A 86 3.72 -37.04 -33.13
N PRO A 87 4.29 -38.24 -32.97
CA PRO A 87 5.03 -38.64 -31.75
C PRO A 87 6.29 -37.81 -31.46
N GLU A 88 6.91 -37.20 -32.48
CA GLU A 88 8.10 -36.34 -32.30
C GLU A 88 7.77 -34.88 -31.91
N LEU A 89 6.53 -34.43 -32.13
CA LEU A 89 6.08 -33.08 -31.74
C LEU A 89 5.69 -33.02 -30.25
N SER A 90 5.37 -34.17 -29.64
CA SER A 90 4.94 -34.31 -28.25
C SER A 90 6.03 -33.93 -27.24
N SER A 91 7.28 -34.31 -27.47
CA SER A 91 8.37 -34.02 -26.53
C SER A 91 8.76 -32.55 -26.54
N ALA A 92 8.91 -31.94 -27.72
CA ALA A 92 9.27 -30.53 -27.86
C ALA A 92 8.17 -29.59 -27.35
N VAL A 93 6.89 -29.92 -27.58
CA VAL A 93 5.75 -29.17 -27.03
C VAL A 93 5.66 -29.33 -25.52
N ASN A 94 5.88 -30.54 -24.98
CA ASN A 94 5.91 -30.76 -23.54
C ASN A 94 7.07 -30.01 -22.87
N ASP A 95 8.28 -30.03 -23.44
CA ASP A 95 9.42 -29.29 -22.90
C ASP A 95 9.20 -27.78 -22.93
N TYR A 96 8.57 -27.25 -23.98
CA TYR A 96 8.20 -25.84 -24.08
C TYR A 96 7.09 -25.45 -23.08
N ILE A 97 6.06 -26.28 -22.91
CA ILE A 97 5.00 -26.05 -21.90
C ILE A 97 5.58 -26.10 -20.49
N ILE A 98 6.44 -27.08 -20.18
CA ILE A 98 7.10 -27.21 -18.88
C ILE A 98 8.00 -26.01 -18.60
N ASN A 99 8.74 -25.52 -19.60
CA ASN A 99 9.61 -24.36 -19.45
C ASN A 99 8.82 -23.05 -19.30
N ASN A 100 7.74 -22.84 -20.07
CA ASN A 100 6.86 -21.68 -19.89
C ASN A 100 6.12 -21.72 -18.55
N GLN A 101 5.66 -22.88 -18.08
CA GLN A 101 5.05 -23.00 -16.75
C GLN A 101 6.07 -22.73 -15.64
N LYS A 102 7.34 -23.11 -15.82
CA LYS A 102 8.43 -22.75 -14.90
C LYS A 102 8.73 -21.25 -14.93
N GLU A 103 8.75 -20.62 -16.09
CA GLU A 103 8.94 -19.17 -16.22
C GLU A 103 7.75 -18.37 -15.69
N GLU A 104 6.51 -18.79 -15.94
CA GLU A 104 5.32 -18.21 -15.33
C GLU A 104 5.34 -18.39 -13.81
N LYS A 105 5.71 -19.56 -13.29
CA LYS A 105 5.84 -19.77 -11.83
C LYS A 105 6.97 -18.93 -11.22
N LYS A 106 8.09 -18.75 -11.92
CA LYS A 106 9.23 -17.93 -11.46
C LYS A 106 8.91 -16.44 -11.52
N SER A 107 8.22 -16.01 -12.58
CA SER A 107 7.65 -14.66 -12.73
C SER A 107 6.56 -14.38 -11.69
N ALA A 108 5.70 -15.37 -11.42
CA ALA A 108 4.68 -15.30 -10.37
C ALA A 108 5.30 -15.21 -8.96
N HIS A 109 6.33 -16.01 -8.65
CA HIS A 109 7.05 -15.90 -7.38
C HIS A 109 7.73 -14.54 -7.23
N GLN A 110 8.38 -14.03 -8.27
CA GLN A 110 8.99 -12.70 -8.25
C GLN A 110 7.94 -11.58 -8.13
N SER A 111 6.76 -11.75 -8.73
CA SER A 111 5.61 -10.86 -8.64
C SER A 111 5.04 -10.83 -7.22
N ILE A 112 4.85 -11.99 -6.59
CA ILE A 112 4.38 -12.12 -5.21
C ILE A 112 5.42 -11.53 -4.25
N PHE A 113 6.70 -11.85 -4.42
CA PHE A 113 7.77 -11.31 -3.58
C PHE A 113 7.82 -9.78 -3.67
N ARG A 114 7.80 -9.19 -4.87
CA ARG A 114 7.73 -7.73 -5.03
C ARG A 114 6.47 -7.12 -4.43
N LYS A 115 5.35 -7.84 -4.45
CA LYS A 115 4.08 -7.34 -3.90
C LYS A 115 4.07 -7.33 -2.36
N TYR A 116 4.75 -8.28 -1.72
CA TYR A 116 4.73 -8.45 -0.25
C TYR A 116 6.10 -8.27 0.42
N TRP A 117 7.12 -7.77 -0.29
CA TRP A 117 8.49 -7.63 0.20
C TRP A 117 8.58 -6.85 1.53
N PHE A 118 7.77 -5.81 1.68
CA PHE A 118 7.75 -4.99 2.89
C PHE A 118 7.26 -5.78 4.11
N LEU A 119 6.22 -6.61 3.94
CA LEU A 119 5.67 -7.44 5.02
C LEU A 119 6.65 -8.55 5.40
N ILE A 120 7.29 -9.17 4.41
CA ILE A 120 8.37 -10.16 4.63
C ILE A 120 9.54 -9.49 5.36
N GLY A 121 9.97 -8.32 4.90
CA GLY A 121 11.02 -7.52 5.52
C GLY A 121 10.72 -7.20 6.98
N LEU A 122 9.47 -6.87 7.31
CA LEU A 122 9.03 -6.61 8.68
C LEU A 122 9.26 -7.85 9.56
N ILE A 123 8.81 -9.03 9.14
CA ILE A 123 9.00 -10.29 9.87
C ILE A 123 10.50 -10.56 10.05
N CYS A 124 11.29 -10.42 8.98
CA CYS A 124 12.74 -10.59 9.04
C CYS A 124 13.39 -9.64 10.04
N THR A 125 12.99 -8.36 10.07
CA THR A 125 13.53 -7.39 11.04
C THR A 125 13.18 -7.73 12.48
N ILE A 126 11.97 -8.25 12.74
CA ILE A 126 11.57 -8.67 14.09
C ILE A 126 12.41 -9.86 14.56
N ILE A 127 12.60 -10.86 13.70
CA ILE A 127 13.45 -12.03 13.99
C ILE A 127 14.90 -11.59 14.23
N LEU A 128 15.43 -10.71 13.38
CA LEU A 128 16.79 -10.20 13.52
C LEU A 128 16.98 -9.41 14.82
N ALA A 129 15.97 -8.62 15.22
CA ALA A 129 15.98 -7.87 16.46
C ALA A 129 15.93 -8.78 17.70
N TYR A 130 15.20 -9.90 17.61
CA TYR A 130 15.15 -10.91 18.67
C TYR A 130 16.49 -11.64 18.84
N LEU A 131 17.14 -12.01 17.73
CA LEU A 131 18.44 -12.71 17.76
C LEU A 131 19.60 -11.80 18.17
N PHE A 132 19.61 -10.53 17.73
CA PHE A 132 20.73 -9.60 17.92
C PHE A 132 20.31 -8.23 18.49
N PRO A 133 19.68 -8.19 19.69
CA PRO A 133 19.14 -6.94 20.25
C PRO A 133 20.24 -5.91 20.60
N ASN A 134 21.45 -6.37 20.92
CA ASN A 134 22.57 -5.50 21.30
C ASN A 134 23.11 -4.63 20.15
N VAL A 135 22.80 -4.97 18.89
CA VAL A 135 23.28 -4.21 17.73
C VAL A 135 22.45 -2.93 17.53
N GLY A 136 21.12 -3.05 17.62
CA GLY A 136 20.18 -1.98 17.30
C GLY A 136 19.58 -1.25 18.51
N LYS A 137 19.91 -1.63 19.74
CA LYS A 137 19.42 -0.96 20.96
C LYS A 137 20.04 0.43 21.15
N ALA A 138 19.36 1.26 21.93
CA ALA A 138 19.95 2.46 22.50
C ALA A 138 21.23 2.09 23.28
N GLY A 139 22.36 2.74 22.96
CA GLY A 139 23.66 2.45 23.54
C GLY A 139 24.34 1.21 22.98
N GLY A 140 23.76 0.57 21.96
CA GLY A 140 24.34 -0.56 21.24
C GLY A 140 25.51 -0.15 20.32
N TYR A 141 26.07 -1.13 19.60
CA TYR A 141 27.24 -0.92 18.73
C TYR A 141 27.05 0.21 17.69
N ILE A 142 25.84 0.35 17.15
CA ILE A 142 25.52 1.35 16.13
C ILE A 142 25.03 2.68 16.76
N ARG A 143 24.95 2.75 18.11
CA ARG A 143 24.40 3.89 18.87
C ARG A 143 23.09 4.39 18.25
N SER A 144 22.08 3.51 18.26
CA SER A 144 20.86 3.70 17.47
C SER A 144 20.06 4.95 17.84
N GLU A 145 20.36 5.59 18.98
CA GLU A 145 19.79 6.89 19.31
C GLU A 145 20.11 7.95 18.26
N TRP A 146 21.34 7.96 17.75
CA TRP A 146 21.79 8.99 16.81
C TRP A 146 21.59 8.54 15.37
N THR A 147 22.00 7.31 15.07
CA THR A 147 22.00 6.79 13.69
C THR A 147 20.59 6.47 13.20
N VAL A 148 19.76 5.82 14.03
CA VAL A 148 18.44 5.34 13.63
C VAL A 148 17.34 6.29 14.11
N LYS A 149 17.24 6.55 15.42
CA LYS A 149 16.15 7.35 15.97
C LYS A 149 16.21 8.82 15.52
N TRP A 150 17.39 9.38 15.31
CA TRP A 150 17.53 10.71 14.70
C TRP A 150 17.72 10.62 13.19
N GLY A 151 18.78 9.91 12.74
CA GLY A 151 19.15 9.85 11.32
C GLY A 151 18.08 9.27 10.42
N CYS A 152 17.57 8.05 10.70
CA CYS A 152 16.54 7.44 9.84
C CYS A 152 15.23 8.22 9.87
N ILE A 153 14.83 8.83 10.99
CA ILE A 153 13.59 9.61 11.07
C ILE A 153 13.69 10.88 10.21
N ILE A 154 14.78 11.63 10.34
CA ILE A 154 15.05 12.80 9.49
C ILE A 154 15.06 12.38 8.02
N PHE A 155 15.72 11.27 7.69
CA PHE A 155 15.79 10.76 6.33
C PHE A 155 14.41 10.37 5.76
N VAL A 156 13.57 9.69 6.55
CA VAL A 156 12.20 9.30 6.16
C VAL A 156 11.34 10.52 5.86
N PHE A 157 11.35 11.53 6.74
CA PHE A 157 10.55 12.74 6.52
C PHE A 157 11.10 13.62 5.40
N PHE A 158 12.42 13.66 5.24
CA PHE A 158 13.07 14.34 4.13
C PHE A 158 12.72 13.72 2.78
N LEU A 159 12.82 12.39 2.65
CA LEU A 159 12.38 11.68 1.44
C LEU A 159 10.88 11.82 1.20
N SER A 160 10.08 11.86 2.27
CA SER A 160 8.65 12.11 2.17
C SER A 160 8.37 13.49 1.56
N GLY A 161 9.05 14.54 2.03
CA GLY A 161 8.98 15.88 1.44
C GLY A 161 9.43 15.91 -0.04
N LEU A 162 10.55 15.26 -0.36
CA LEU A 162 11.04 15.16 -1.74
C LEU A 162 10.10 14.40 -2.68
N SER A 163 9.27 13.49 -2.15
CA SER A 163 8.36 12.69 -2.96
C SER A 163 7.07 13.41 -3.31
N LEU A 164 6.77 14.54 -2.67
CA LEU A 164 5.50 15.26 -2.81
C LEU A 164 5.52 16.26 -3.96
N ARG A 165 4.75 15.97 -5.00
CA ARG A 165 4.51 16.90 -6.11
C ARG A 165 3.52 17.98 -5.67
N THR A 166 4.00 19.21 -5.50
CA THR A 166 3.21 20.37 -5.06
C THR A 166 1.94 20.58 -5.89
N LYS A 167 2.00 20.38 -7.22
CA LYS A 167 0.83 20.50 -8.12
C LYS A 167 -0.26 19.46 -7.85
N GLN A 168 0.13 18.24 -7.46
CA GLN A 168 -0.82 17.18 -7.12
C GLN A 168 -1.44 17.46 -5.74
N LEU A 169 -0.62 17.89 -4.78
CA LEU A 169 -1.08 18.30 -3.45
C LEU A 169 -2.16 19.40 -3.53
N LEU A 170 -1.91 20.46 -4.32
CA LEU A 170 -2.84 21.57 -4.51
C LEU A 170 -4.17 21.16 -5.15
N ARG A 171 -4.15 20.21 -6.08
CA ARG A 171 -5.38 19.73 -6.73
C ARG A 171 -6.24 18.93 -5.75
N GLU A 172 -5.60 18.07 -4.97
CA GLU A 172 -6.30 17.24 -4.00
C GLU A 172 -6.78 18.04 -2.77
N LEU A 173 -6.10 19.13 -2.41
CA LEU A 173 -6.52 20.04 -1.32
C LEU A 173 -7.93 20.63 -1.52
N LEU A 174 -8.45 20.63 -2.75
CA LEU A 174 -9.82 21.05 -3.05
C LEU A 174 -10.87 20.10 -2.44
N TYR A 175 -10.52 18.86 -2.13
CA TYR A 175 -11.38 17.89 -1.45
C TYR A 175 -11.37 18.06 0.08
N ILE A 176 -11.51 19.31 0.55
CA ILE A 176 -11.37 19.70 1.97
C ILE A 176 -12.24 18.85 2.92
N ARG A 177 -13.45 18.48 2.48
CA ARG A 177 -14.41 17.71 3.30
C ARG A 177 -13.85 16.33 3.69
N LEU A 178 -13.24 15.65 2.73
CA LEU A 178 -12.64 14.33 2.93
C LEU A 178 -11.48 14.41 3.92
N HIS A 179 -10.64 15.43 3.77
CA HIS A 179 -9.48 15.63 4.64
C HIS A 179 -9.90 15.96 6.06
N ILE A 180 -10.78 16.94 6.25
CA ILE A 180 -11.28 17.31 7.59
C ILE A 180 -11.93 16.11 8.27
N PHE A 181 -12.76 15.35 7.56
CA PHE A 181 -13.41 14.16 8.11
C PHE A 181 -12.39 13.13 8.59
N THR A 182 -11.38 12.82 7.76
CA THR A 182 -10.33 11.85 8.09
C THR A 182 -9.50 12.32 9.30
N GLN A 183 -9.15 13.61 9.36
CA GLN A 183 -8.37 14.16 10.47
C GLN A 183 -9.17 14.21 11.78
N LEU A 184 -10.47 14.52 11.71
CA LEU A 184 -11.37 14.49 12.87
C LEU A 184 -11.48 13.08 13.44
N TYR A 185 -11.59 12.07 12.57
CA TYR A 185 -11.55 10.67 13.01
C TYR A 185 -10.21 10.32 13.67
N SER A 186 -9.10 10.70 13.05
CA SER A 186 -7.77 10.32 13.51
C SER A 186 -7.37 11.01 14.82
N PHE A 187 -7.69 12.29 15.01
CA PHE A 187 -7.25 13.10 16.14
C PHE A 187 -8.33 13.41 17.19
N LEU A 188 -9.61 13.23 16.89
CA LEU A 188 -10.68 13.50 17.86
C LEU A 188 -11.42 12.22 18.25
N ILE A 189 -12.08 11.56 17.29
CA ILE A 189 -12.98 10.45 17.61
C ILE A 189 -12.21 9.25 18.18
N ILE A 190 -11.17 8.79 17.48
CA ILE A 190 -10.42 7.59 17.88
C ILE A 190 -9.65 7.82 19.19
N PRO A 191 -8.88 8.90 19.39
CA PRO A 191 -8.15 9.12 20.64
C PRO A 191 -9.07 9.24 21.85
N PHE A 192 -10.21 9.94 21.74
CA PHE A 192 -11.16 10.06 22.85
C PHE A 192 -11.87 8.74 23.15
N ALA A 193 -12.25 7.96 22.12
CA ALA A 193 -12.82 6.64 22.31
C ALA A 193 -11.83 5.70 23.02
N ILE A 194 -10.57 5.72 22.61
CA ILE A 194 -9.51 4.91 23.23
C ILE A 194 -9.16 5.39 24.63
N TYR A 195 -9.19 6.70 24.89
CA TYR A 195 -9.04 7.23 26.25
C TYR A 195 -10.16 6.73 27.17
N GLY A 196 -11.43 6.80 26.74
CA GLY A 196 -12.55 6.23 27.48
C GLY A 196 -12.41 4.73 27.75
N LEU A 197 -11.97 3.97 26.74
CA LEU A 197 -11.63 2.55 26.89
C LEU A 197 -10.45 2.34 27.85
N GLY A 198 -9.45 3.21 27.81
CA GLY A 198 -8.29 3.18 28.69
C GLY A 198 -8.67 3.32 30.17
N LEU A 199 -9.59 4.23 30.50
CA LEU A 199 -10.11 4.36 31.85
C LEU A 199 -10.79 3.08 32.34
N LEU A 200 -11.50 2.38 31.45
CA LEU A 200 -12.09 1.07 31.76
C LEU A 200 -11.00 0.02 31.99
N LEU A 201 -9.96 -0.03 31.16
CA LEU A 201 -8.85 -0.99 31.32
C LEU A 201 -8.08 -0.79 32.62
N VAL A 202 -7.88 0.46 33.06
CA VAL A 202 -7.26 0.74 34.35
C VAL A 202 -8.12 0.21 35.49
N LYS A 203 -9.45 0.35 35.42
CA LYS A 203 -10.37 -0.25 36.40
C LYS A 203 -10.33 -1.78 36.40
N LEU A 204 -9.99 -2.40 35.28
CA LEU A 204 -9.77 -3.85 35.16
C LEU A 204 -8.37 -4.30 35.62
N ASN A 205 -7.61 -3.45 36.31
CA ASN A 205 -6.26 -3.72 36.82
C ASN A 205 -5.24 -4.08 35.73
N ILE A 206 -5.38 -3.52 34.52
CA ILE A 206 -4.32 -3.57 33.50
C ILE A 206 -3.23 -2.56 33.86
N ASN A 207 -1.98 -2.89 33.56
CA ASN A 207 -0.84 -2.02 33.80
C ASN A 207 -1.06 -0.61 33.22
N LYS A 208 -1.03 0.41 34.09
CA LYS A 208 -1.32 1.82 33.74
C LYS A 208 -0.36 2.37 32.67
N THR A 209 0.92 2.03 32.74
CA THR A 209 1.94 2.42 31.74
C THR A 209 1.57 1.90 30.36
N LEU A 210 1.13 0.64 30.30
CA LEU A 210 0.69 0.03 29.04
C LEU A 210 -0.54 0.72 28.47
N VAL A 211 -1.56 0.96 29.30
CA VAL A 211 -2.78 1.65 28.88
C VAL A 211 -2.45 3.05 28.37
N PHE A 212 -1.56 3.77 29.05
CA PHE A 212 -1.12 5.08 28.61
C PHE A 212 -0.36 5.03 27.28
N GLY A 213 0.44 4.00 27.04
CA GLY A 213 1.05 3.75 25.74
C GLY A 213 0.03 3.53 24.61
N VAL A 214 -1.12 2.88 24.90
CA VAL A 214 -2.24 2.74 23.94
C VAL A 214 -2.87 4.11 23.64
N ILE A 215 -3.01 4.98 24.65
CA ILE A 215 -3.53 6.35 24.48
C ILE A 215 -2.56 7.21 23.66
N ILE A 216 -1.25 7.12 23.92
CA ILE A 216 -0.22 7.78 23.10
C ILE A 216 -0.32 7.30 21.65
N MET A 217 -0.34 5.99 21.43
CA MET A 217 -0.47 5.38 20.11
C MET A 217 -1.71 5.91 19.37
N ALA A 218 -2.86 5.93 20.05
CA ALA A 218 -4.10 6.47 19.53
C ALA A 218 -3.98 7.93 19.14
N SER A 219 -3.22 8.72 19.88
CA SER A 219 -3.03 10.15 19.62
C SER A 219 -2.06 10.43 18.46
N THR A 220 -1.35 9.42 17.94
CA THR A 220 -0.42 9.60 16.82
C THR A 220 -1.15 9.80 15.49
N SER A 221 -0.46 10.47 14.57
CA SER A 221 -0.89 10.65 13.19
C SER A 221 -0.86 9.34 12.39
N THR A 222 -1.26 9.40 11.12
CA THR A 222 -1.35 8.23 10.24
C THR A 222 -0.09 7.96 9.41
N SER A 223 0.12 6.72 9.00
CA SER A 223 1.31 6.28 8.26
C SER A 223 1.24 6.64 6.78
N ILE A 224 2.31 7.19 6.19
CA ILE A 224 2.32 7.56 4.76
C ILE A 224 2.42 6.33 3.86
N SER A 225 3.47 5.51 4.03
CA SER A 225 3.81 4.46 3.07
C SER A 225 2.78 3.32 3.04
N SER A 226 2.39 2.79 4.20
CA SER A 226 1.46 1.66 4.29
C SER A 226 0.07 2.03 3.73
N ASN A 227 -0.44 3.21 4.07
CA ASN A 227 -1.79 3.62 3.66
C ASN A 227 -1.88 3.80 2.15
N VAL A 228 -0.88 4.43 1.53
CA VAL A 228 -0.83 4.66 0.08
C VAL A 228 -0.78 3.32 -0.66
N VAL A 229 0.10 2.40 -0.22
CA VAL A 229 0.24 1.07 -0.84
C VAL A 229 -1.03 0.23 -0.68
N MET A 230 -1.63 0.21 0.51
CA MET A 230 -2.84 -0.57 0.78
C MET A 230 -4.05 0.01 0.05
N THR A 231 -4.22 1.33 0.04
CA THR A 231 -5.28 2.00 -0.71
C THR A 231 -5.19 1.68 -2.20
N ARG A 232 -3.97 1.76 -2.77
CA ARG A 232 -3.74 1.39 -4.18
C ARG A 232 -4.07 -0.07 -4.45
N ASN A 233 -3.65 -0.98 -3.58
CA ASN A 233 -3.91 -2.41 -3.73
C ASN A 233 -5.40 -2.75 -3.60
N ALA A 234 -6.15 -1.96 -2.84
CA ALA A 234 -7.60 -2.04 -2.68
C ALA A 234 -8.38 -1.33 -3.81
N LEU A 235 -7.71 -0.73 -4.81
CA LEU A 235 -8.32 0.06 -5.89
C LEU A 235 -8.98 1.38 -5.42
N GLY A 236 -8.55 1.91 -4.26
CA GLY A 236 -8.99 3.18 -3.71
C GLY A 236 -8.26 4.41 -4.27
N ASN A 237 -8.58 5.59 -3.74
CA ASN A 237 -7.97 6.85 -4.16
C ASN A 237 -6.57 7.04 -3.49
N GLU A 238 -5.52 6.62 -4.20
CA GLU A 238 -4.13 6.74 -3.75
C GLU A 238 -3.71 8.19 -3.46
N TYR A 239 -4.21 9.16 -4.22
CA TYR A 239 -3.88 10.57 -4.07
C TYR A 239 -4.49 11.17 -2.81
N ALA A 240 -5.77 10.88 -2.53
CA ALA A 240 -6.42 11.28 -1.30
C ALA A 240 -5.74 10.65 -0.07
N ALA A 241 -5.33 9.38 -0.16
CA ALA A 241 -4.60 8.72 0.92
C ALA A 241 -3.23 9.37 1.18
N LEU A 242 -2.48 9.69 0.12
CA LEU A 242 -1.20 10.38 0.24
C LEU A 242 -1.37 11.75 0.91
N LEU A 243 -2.33 12.55 0.45
CA LEU A 243 -2.57 13.88 1.00
C LEU A 243 -3.03 13.82 2.46
N ASN A 244 -3.96 12.91 2.79
CA ASN A 244 -4.40 12.69 4.17
C ASN A 244 -3.25 12.30 5.09
N ALA A 245 -2.34 11.45 4.63
CA ALA A 245 -1.22 11.02 5.44
C ALA A 245 -0.20 12.14 5.68
N VAL A 246 0.04 12.98 4.69
CA VAL A 246 0.90 14.15 4.83
C VAL A 246 0.28 15.19 5.76
N LEU A 247 -0.98 15.55 5.51
CA LEU A 247 -1.72 16.49 6.37
C LEU A 247 -1.78 15.98 7.81
N GLY A 248 -2.07 14.70 8.00
CA GLY A 248 -2.11 14.09 9.31
C GLY A 248 -0.77 14.11 10.03
N ASN A 249 0.33 13.86 9.33
CA ASN A 249 1.66 13.95 9.94
C ASN A 249 2.07 15.37 10.30
N VAL A 250 1.74 16.37 9.48
CA VAL A 250 1.97 17.78 9.82
C VAL A 250 1.12 18.21 11.01
N LEU A 251 -0.18 17.89 11.00
CA LEU A 251 -1.08 18.18 12.12
C LEU A 251 -0.67 17.44 13.40
N GLY A 252 -0.20 16.20 13.28
CA GLY A 252 0.23 15.36 14.41
C GLY A 252 1.38 15.94 15.22
N ILE A 253 2.24 16.76 14.61
CA ILE A 253 3.32 17.46 15.33
C ILE A 253 2.77 18.37 16.42
N PHE A 254 1.59 18.94 16.20
CA PHE A 254 0.94 19.86 17.13
C PHE A 254 -0.17 19.18 17.95
N LEU A 255 -1.02 18.41 17.28
CA LEU A 255 -2.20 17.76 17.87
C LEU A 255 -1.83 16.55 18.73
N SER A 256 -0.88 15.70 18.32
CA SER A 256 -0.53 14.50 19.10
C SER A 256 0.02 14.85 20.48
N PRO A 257 0.99 15.77 20.64
CA PRO A 257 1.39 16.20 21.96
C PRO A 257 0.23 16.85 22.71
N ALA A 258 -0.58 17.71 22.07
CA ALA A 258 -1.66 18.42 22.75
C ALA A 258 -2.69 17.45 23.35
N LEU A 259 -3.07 16.40 22.61
CA LEU A 259 -3.95 15.34 23.07
C LEU A 259 -3.33 14.55 24.23
N VAL A 260 -2.05 14.17 24.10
CA VAL A 260 -1.35 13.45 25.18
C VAL A 260 -1.31 14.30 26.45
N PHE A 261 -0.91 15.57 26.37
CA PHE A 261 -0.91 16.47 27.53
C PHE A 261 -2.31 16.72 28.09
N TYR A 262 -3.36 16.69 27.25
CA TYR A 262 -4.74 16.78 27.72
C TYR A 262 -5.14 15.53 28.52
N PHE A 263 -4.90 14.33 27.99
CA PHE A 263 -5.20 13.07 28.68
C PHE A 263 -4.32 12.85 29.93
N MET A 264 -3.13 13.46 29.97
CA MET A 264 -2.24 13.44 31.14
C MET A 264 -2.79 14.18 32.36
N LYS A 265 -3.75 15.10 32.19
CA LYS A 265 -4.33 15.84 33.33
C LYS A 265 -5.20 14.98 34.25
N ASP A 266 -5.52 13.77 33.81
CA ASP A 266 -6.32 12.85 34.59
C ASP A 266 -5.48 12.18 35.68
N SER A 267 -5.90 12.39 36.93
CA SER A 267 -5.29 11.82 38.14
C SER A 267 -5.04 10.31 38.10
N THR A 268 -5.79 9.60 37.26
CA THR A 268 -5.63 8.16 37.01
C THR A 268 -4.19 7.79 36.62
N PHE A 269 -3.49 8.69 35.93
CA PHE A 269 -2.15 8.48 35.35
C PHE A 269 -1.02 9.27 36.04
N ASP A 270 -1.28 9.95 37.17
CA ASP A 270 -0.30 10.79 37.89
C ASP A 270 1.00 10.06 38.23
N LEU A 271 0.93 8.77 38.55
CA LEU A 271 2.08 7.92 38.92
C LEU A 271 3.13 7.74 37.79
N LEU A 272 2.80 8.08 36.54
CA LEU A 272 3.74 8.01 35.42
C LEU A 272 4.66 9.24 35.32
N PHE A 273 4.40 10.25 36.14
CA PHE A 273 5.04 11.56 36.07
C PHE A 273 5.35 12.06 37.48
N ASN A 274 6.55 11.77 37.99
CA ASN A 274 6.99 12.36 39.26
C ASN A 274 7.24 13.87 39.12
N ASP A 275 6.99 14.58 40.22
CA ASP A 275 6.91 16.03 40.51
C ASP A 275 8.02 16.97 40.00
N ASP A 276 8.96 16.52 39.18
CA ASP A 276 9.95 17.41 38.60
C ASP A 276 9.34 18.20 37.43
N ILE A 277 9.04 19.47 37.73
CA ILE A 277 8.90 20.64 36.86
C ILE A 277 7.47 21.20 36.82
N THR A 278 7.29 22.17 37.71
CA THR A 278 6.29 23.25 37.87
C THR A 278 5.77 23.96 36.62
N ASN A 279 6.05 23.53 35.38
CA ASN A 279 5.64 24.24 34.17
C ASN A 279 5.20 23.30 33.03
N GLY A 280 3.95 22.81 33.08
CA GLY A 280 3.37 22.00 32.01
C GLY A 280 3.42 22.65 30.61
N GLN A 281 3.38 24.00 30.54
CA GLN A 281 3.58 24.74 29.28
C GLN A 281 5.01 24.63 28.73
N LEU A 282 6.04 24.68 29.59
CA LEU A 282 7.45 24.59 29.16
C LEU A 282 7.75 23.22 28.53
N ARG A 283 7.10 22.15 29.03
CA ARG A 283 7.25 20.78 28.52
C ARG A 283 6.60 20.61 27.14
N TYR A 284 5.43 21.22 26.90
CA TYR A 284 4.77 21.17 25.59
C TYR A 284 5.61 21.85 24.50
N THR A 285 6.11 23.07 24.78
CA THR A 285 6.94 23.82 23.83
C THR A 285 8.20 23.03 23.46
N HIS A 286 8.88 22.43 24.43
CA HIS A 286 10.07 21.62 24.18
C HIS A 286 9.77 20.35 23.36
N VAL A 287 8.63 19.69 23.60
CA VAL A 287 8.19 18.53 22.80
C VAL A 287 7.92 18.93 21.35
N ILE A 288 7.16 20.01 21.13
CA ILE A 288 6.92 20.53 19.78
C ILE A 288 8.21 20.95 19.10
N GLN A 289 9.13 21.59 19.82
CA GLN A 289 10.42 22.01 19.26
C GLN A 289 11.22 20.79 18.77
N LYS A 290 11.32 19.73 19.58
CA LYS A 290 11.97 18.47 19.19
C LYS A 290 11.29 17.81 18.00
N LEU A 291 9.95 17.68 18.01
CA LEU A 291 9.19 17.10 16.91
C LEU A 291 9.30 17.92 15.63
N SER A 292 9.23 19.25 15.73
CA SER A 292 9.39 20.14 14.58
C SER A 292 10.78 19.99 13.97
N LEU A 293 11.83 19.90 14.79
CA LEU A 293 13.20 19.75 14.28
C LEU A 293 13.45 18.36 13.65
N THR A 294 12.84 17.31 14.19
CA THR A 294 13.04 15.93 13.70
C THR A 294 12.11 15.53 12.55
N VAL A 295 10.94 16.17 12.44
CA VAL A 295 9.88 15.80 11.48
C VAL A 295 9.57 16.93 10.52
N LEU A 296 9.21 18.12 11.04
CA LEU A 296 8.71 19.24 10.22
C LEU A 296 9.82 19.84 9.35
N VAL A 297 10.97 20.13 9.95
CA VAL A 297 12.13 20.73 9.27
C VAL A 297 12.60 19.87 8.09
N PRO A 298 12.89 18.56 8.25
CA PRO A 298 13.30 17.74 7.11
C PRO A 298 12.22 17.64 6.02
N LEU A 299 10.94 17.57 6.41
CA LEU A 299 9.83 17.56 5.45
C LEU A 299 9.81 18.85 4.61
N ILE A 300 9.90 20.02 5.25
CA ILE A 300 9.92 21.33 4.59
C ILE A 300 11.16 21.45 3.69
N LEU A 301 12.34 21.06 4.18
CA LEU A 301 13.56 21.07 3.38
C LEU A 301 13.45 20.19 2.14
N GLY A 302 12.87 19.00 2.27
CA GLY A 302 12.58 18.13 1.14
C GLY A 302 11.64 18.79 0.13
N GLN A 303 10.60 19.47 0.59
CA GLN A 303 9.65 20.18 -0.28
C GLN A 303 10.28 21.38 -0.99
N ILE A 304 11.13 22.15 -0.28
CA ILE A 304 11.87 23.28 -0.85
C ILE A 304 12.77 22.77 -1.98
N ILE A 305 13.55 21.72 -1.74
CA ILE A 305 14.45 21.14 -2.75
C ILE A 305 13.67 20.61 -3.95
N HIS A 306 12.52 19.95 -3.72
CA HIS A 306 11.63 19.50 -4.80
C HIS A 306 11.17 20.66 -5.68
N ASN A 307 10.79 21.79 -5.07
CA ASN A 307 10.30 22.96 -5.80
C ASN A 307 11.42 23.73 -6.52
N LEU A 308 12.63 23.78 -5.96
CA LEU A 308 13.77 24.44 -6.58
C LEU A 308 14.35 23.64 -7.75
N CYS A 309 14.44 22.31 -7.61
CA CYS A 309 15.12 21.43 -8.56
C CYS A 309 14.23 20.24 -9.00
N PRO A 310 13.04 20.49 -9.59
CA PRO A 310 12.07 19.41 -9.84
C PRO A 310 12.57 18.37 -10.85
N LYS A 311 13.36 18.76 -11.86
CA LYS A 311 13.89 17.84 -12.89
C LYS A 311 14.90 16.87 -12.29
N GLN A 312 15.82 17.38 -11.47
CA GLN A 312 16.85 16.61 -10.80
C GLN A 312 16.24 15.64 -9.79
N VAL A 313 15.27 16.12 -8.99
CA VAL A 313 14.57 15.27 -8.00
C VAL A 313 13.79 14.15 -8.68
N MET A 314 13.13 14.41 -9.82
CA MET A 314 12.45 13.34 -10.57
C MET A 314 13.43 12.32 -11.14
N HIS A 315 14.57 12.75 -11.67
CA HIS A 315 15.60 11.84 -12.17
C HIS A 315 16.19 10.97 -11.05
N VAL A 316 16.50 11.57 -9.90
CA VAL A 316 17.01 10.84 -8.73
C VAL A 316 15.95 9.91 -8.17
N ARG A 317 14.66 10.31 -8.16
CA ARG A 317 13.55 9.48 -7.72
C ARG A 317 13.40 8.20 -8.54
N GLU A 318 13.55 8.30 -9.87
CA GLU A 318 13.50 7.16 -10.77
C GLU A 318 14.71 6.23 -10.58
N LYS A 319 15.90 6.81 -10.38
CA LYS A 319 17.13 6.03 -10.19
C LYS A 319 17.23 5.35 -8.82
N LEU A 320 16.79 6.03 -7.77
CA LEU A 320 16.95 5.60 -6.38
C LEU A 320 15.70 4.95 -5.78
N TYR A 321 14.57 4.90 -6.50
CA TYR A 321 13.35 4.26 -6.01
C TYR A 321 12.96 4.75 -4.61
N PHE A 322 12.62 6.05 -4.48
CA PHE A 322 12.39 6.70 -3.19
C PHE A 322 11.39 5.98 -2.28
N GLY A 323 10.36 5.33 -2.84
CA GLY A 323 9.38 4.58 -2.07
C GLY A 323 9.98 3.39 -1.34
N GLU A 324 10.87 2.67 -2.02
CA GLU A 324 11.59 1.51 -1.54
C GLU A 324 12.63 1.90 -0.50
N LEU A 325 13.39 2.97 -0.73
CA LEU A 325 14.33 3.52 0.26
C LEU A 325 13.63 4.00 1.52
N ASN A 326 12.49 4.69 1.37
CA ASN A 326 11.70 5.14 2.51
C ASN A 326 11.16 3.95 3.31
N SER A 327 10.66 2.91 2.61
CA SER A 327 10.20 1.67 3.22
C SER A 327 11.32 0.92 3.95
N LEU A 328 12.53 0.89 3.38
CA LEU A 328 13.71 0.30 4.00
C LEU A 328 14.16 1.06 5.25
N ALA A 329 14.13 2.40 5.23
CA ALA A 329 14.43 3.21 6.40
C ALA A 329 13.41 2.98 7.54
N ILE A 330 12.13 2.80 7.20
CA ILE A 330 11.10 2.42 8.18
C ILE A 330 11.38 1.02 8.76
N LEU A 331 11.81 0.05 7.94
CA LEU A 331 12.19 -1.29 8.42
C LEU A 331 13.38 -1.22 9.39
N ILE A 332 14.41 -0.41 9.09
CA ILE A 332 15.55 -0.19 10.00
C ILE A 332 15.09 0.45 11.31
N LEU A 333 14.17 1.42 11.24
CA LEU A 333 13.59 2.06 12.42
C LEU A 333 12.84 1.04 13.28
N VAL A 334 11.95 0.24 12.68
CA VAL A 334 11.22 -0.84 13.36
C VAL A 334 12.18 -1.83 14.02
N TRP A 335 13.20 -2.29 13.27
CA TRP A 335 14.24 -3.17 13.79
C TRP A 335 14.92 -2.61 15.04
N SER A 336 15.37 -1.36 15.01
CA SER A 336 16.04 -0.72 16.16
C SER A 336 15.12 -0.59 17.38
N ILE A 337 13.84 -0.32 17.16
CA ILE A 337 12.84 -0.23 18.23
C ILE A 337 12.64 -1.61 18.88
N PHE A 338 12.46 -2.67 18.09
CA PHE A 338 12.37 -4.04 18.62
C PHE A 338 13.65 -4.46 19.34
N CYS A 339 14.83 -4.11 18.82
CA CYS A 339 16.11 -4.34 19.50
C CYS A 339 16.12 -3.70 20.89
N THR A 340 15.63 -2.46 20.99
CA THR A 340 15.51 -1.77 22.28
C THR A 340 14.53 -2.51 23.21
N ALA A 341 13.33 -2.86 22.72
CA ALA A 341 12.30 -3.53 23.51
C ALA A 341 12.71 -4.92 24.02
N PHE A 342 13.44 -5.70 23.21
CA PHE A 342 14.01 -6.98 23.64
C PHE A 342 15.18 -6.79 24.60
N ALA A 343 16.06 -5.81 24.37
CA ALA A 343 17.17 -5.52 25.26
C ALA A 343 16.73 -5.04 26.65
N SER A 344 15.67 -4.23 26.73
CA SER A 344 15.07 -3.77 27.99
C SER A 344 14.15 -4.80 28.64
N ARG A 345 14.02 -6.00 28.06
CA ARG A 345 13.12 -7.07 28.54
C ARG A 345 11.69 -6.58 28.77
N SER A 346 11.22 -5.61 27.97
CA SER A 346 9.92 -4.96 28.19
C SER A 346 8.75 -5.95 28.09
N PHE A 347 8.91 -7.01 27.28
CA PHE A 347 7.93 -8.10 27.17
C PHE A 347 7.91 -9.05 28.38
N GLU A 348 8.97 -9.10 29.19
CA GLU A 348 9.07 -9.95 30.38
C GLU A 348 8.60 -9.21 31.65
N VAL A 349 8.84 -7.89 31.71
CA VAL A 349 8.40 -7.02 32.81
C VAL A 349 6.87 -6.95 32.89
N ILE A 350 6.19 -7.13 31.76
CA ILE A 350 4.74 -7.05 31.64
C ILE A 350 4.12 -8.43 31.85
N PRO A 351 3.06 -8.55 32.67
CA PRO A 351 2.35 -9.82 32.82
C PRO A 351 1.75 -10.27 31.47
N LYS A 352 1.93 -11.55 31.14
CA LYS A 352 1.48 -12.15 29.86
C LYS A 352 0.00 -11.91 29.57
N ARG A 353 -0.83 -11.83 30.62
CA ARG A 353 -2.25 -11.47 30.54
C ARG A 353 -2.46 -10.11 29.86
N ASP A 354 -1.74 -9.09 30.33
CA ASP A 354 -1.88 -7.71 29.86
C ASP A 354 -1.37 -7.58 28.42
N LEU A 355 -0.31 -8.34 28.06
CA LEU A 355 0.17 -8.44 26.68
C LEU A 355 -0.85 -9.07 25.74
N CYS A 356 -1.54 -10.14 26.16
CA CYS A 356 -2.59 -10.78 25.37
C CYS A 356 -3.77 -9.81 25.14
N ILE A 357 -4.21 -9.13 26.20
CA ILE A 357 -5.26 -8.11 26.12
C ILE A 357 -4.85 -6.97 25.19
N LEU A 358 -3.59 -6.53 25.23
CA LEU A 358 -3.06 -5.51 24.34
C LEU A 358 -3.12 -5.92 22.85
N ILE A 359 -2.80 -7.16 22.52
CA ILE A 359 -2.87 -7.64 21.13
C ILE A 359 -4.32 -7.64 20.65
N VAL A 360 -5.23 -8.19 21.46
CA VAL A 360 -6.66 -8.25 21.13
C VAL A 360 -7.24 -6.85 20.99
N ILE A 361 -6.95 -5.94 21.93
CA ILE A 361 -7.52 -4.61 21.92
C ILE A 361 -7.05 -3.78 20.73
N ASN A 362 -5.77 -3.88 20.35
CA ASN A 362 -5.26 -3.19 19.16
C ASN A 362 -5.95 -3.68 17.89
N GLY A 363 -6.15 -4.99 17.76
CA GLY A 363 -6.89 -5.56 16.63
C GLY A 363 -8.34 -5.12 16.59
N VAL A 364 -9.02 -5.14 17.73
CA VAL A 364 -10.42 -4.67 17.86
C VAL A 364 -10.51 -3.17 17.54
N ILE A 365 -9.63 -2.34 18.10
CA ILE A 365 -9.58 -0.90 17.82
C ILE A 365 -9.43 -0.64 16.32
N TYR A 366 -8.53 -1.36 15.65
CA TYR A 366 -8.33 -1.23 14.21
C TYR A 366 -9.60 -1.57 13.43
N ILE A 367 -10.19 -2.75 13.67
CA ILE A 367 -11.39 -3.23 12.96
C ILE A 367 -12.56 -2.29 13.22
N VAL A 368 -12.82 -1.92 14.47
CA VAL A 368 -13.92 -1.03 14.84
C VAL A 368 -13.72 0.36 14.23
N SER A 369 -12.50 0.91 14.25
CA SER A 369 -12.22 2.21 13.64
C SER A 369 -12.47 2.18 12.13
N SER A 370 -12.01 1.14 11.43
CA SER A 370 -12.25 0.96 9.99
C SER A 370 -13.75 0.84 9.68
N LEU A 371 -14.49 0.00 10.41
CA LEU A 371 -15.94 -0.15 10.24
C LEU A 371 -16.73 1.12 10.54
N LEU A 372 -16.34 1.85 11.60
CA LEU A 372 -16.94 3.15 11.92
C LEU A 372 -16.73 4.16 10.80
N ILE A 373 -15.54 4.23 10.21
CA ILE A 373 -15.27 5.11 9.07
C ILE A 373 -16.08 4.67 7.85
N MET A 374 -16.15 3.37 7.55
CA MET A 374 -16.91 2.85 6.41
C MET A 374 -18.41 3.20 6.51
N THR A 375 -19.00 2.99 7.69
CA THR A 375 -20.41 3.28 7.94
C THR A 375 -20.69 4.77 7.89
N THR A 376 -19.87 5.60 8.53
CA THR A 376 -20.07 7.06 8.58
C THR A 376 -19.78 7.78 7.27
N ALA A 377 -18.78 7.34 6.51
CA ALA A 377 -18.47 7.88 5.18
C ALA A 377 -19.56 7.61 4.13
N ARG A 378 -20.44 6.64 4.40
CA ARG A 378 -21.49 6.19 3.47
C ARG A 378 -22.91 6.45 3.97
N ILE A 379 -23.08 7.18 5.07
CA ILE A 379 -24.40 7.61 5.51
C ILE A 379 -25.01 8.47 4.40
N PRO A 380 -26.27 8.22 3.98
CA PRO A 380 -26.89 8.94 2.89
C PRO A 380 -27.37 10.34 3.31
N ILE A 381 -26.50 11.13 3.93
CA ILE A 381 -26.71 12.56 4.16
C ILE A 381 -26.18 13.28 2.91
N SER A 382 -27.06 14.02 2.24
CA SER A 382 -26.84 14.66 0.91
C SER A 382 -25.49 15.38 0.74
N TYR A 383 -24.89 15.90 1.82
CA TYR A 383 -23.62 16.64 1.77
C TYR A 383 -22.35 15.83 2.07
N TRP A 384 -22.46 14.60 2.61
CA TRP A 384 -21.36 13.79 3.17
C TRP A 384 -21.19 12.40 2.53
N GLN A 385 -21.86 12.13 1.40
CA GLN A 385 -21.62 10.90 0.66
C GLN A 385 -20.28 10.94 -0.07
N PHE A 386 -19.31 10.17 0.41
CA PHE A 386 -18.01 10.02 -0.25
C PHE A 386 -18.03 8.87 -1.26
N SER A 387 -17.19 8.99 -2.30
CA SER A 387 -17.05 7.91 -3.29
C SER A 387 -16.50 6.63 -2.66
N GLU A 388 -16.72 5.48 -3.29
CA GLU A 388 -16.21 4.19 -2.80
C GLU A 388 -14.68 4.23 -2.68
N ARG A 389 -14.01 4.80 -3.68
CA ARG A 389 -12.55 4.90 -3.72
C ARG A 389 -12.00 5.83 -2.63
N ASP A 390 -12.71 6.91 -2.35
CA ASP A 390 -12.37 7.84 -1.27
C ASP A 390 -12.61 7.22 0.10
N THR A 391 -13.68 6.44 0.25
CA THR A 391 -13.99 5.71 1.47
C THR A 391 -12.87 4.75 1.84
N VAL A 392 -12.34 4.01 0.87
CA VAL A 392 -11.16 3.15 1.07
C VAL A 392 -9.95 3.95 1.55
N ALA A 393 -9.68 5.10 0.96
CA ALA A 393 -8.58 5.97 1.39
C ALA A 393 -8.77 6.47 2.84
N MET A 394 -10.00 6.83 3.22
CA MET A 394 -10.34 7.27 4.56
C MET A 394 -10.24 6.13 5.59
N MET A 395 -10.63 4.90 5.24
CA MET A 395 -10.55 3.74 6.15
C MET A 395 -9.10 3.47 6.56
N PHE A 396 -8.17 3.38 5.59
CA PHE A 396 -6.76 3.21 5.91
C PHE A 396 -6.16 4.42 6.63
N CYS A 397 -6.45 5.64 6.17
CA CYS A 397 -5.86 6.85 6.77
C CYS A 397 -6.40 7.19 8.15
N GLY A 398 -7.66 6.87 8.44
CA GLY A 398 -8.26 7.11 9.75
C GLY A 398 -7.90 6.02 10.77
N ALA A 399 -7.90 4.75 10.36
CA ALA A 399 -7.68 3.63 11.28
C ALA A 399 -6.19 3.36 11.57
N MET A 400 -5.29 3.53 10.60
CA MET A 400 -3.86 3.24 10.81
C MET A 400 -3.17 4.36 11.60
N LYS A 401 -2.30 3.94 12.53
CA LYS A 401 -1.51 4.81 13.40
C LYS A 401 -0.02 4.70 13.08
N SER A 402 0.71 5.80 13.21
CA SER A 402 2.10 5.91 12.77
C SER A 402 3.06 5.64 13.92
N LEU A 403 3.72 4.47 13.86
CA LEU A 403 4.87 4.16 14.70
C LEU A 403 5.99 5.21 14.52
N VAL A 404 6.22 5.64 13.28
CA VAL A 404 7.29 6.58 12.92
C VAL A 404 7.12 7.93 13.63
N MET A 405 5.88 8.35 13.88
CA MET A 405 5.57 9.60 14.60
C MET A 405 5.47 9.40 16.12
N GLY A 406 4.97 8.25 16.56
CA GLY A 406 4.83 7.97 17.99
C GLY A 406 6.14 7.80 18.74
N ILE A 407 7.18 7.28 18.10
CA ILE A 407 8.48 7.07 18.75
C ILE A 407 9.21 8.39 19.05
N PRO A 408 9.33 9.36 18.11
CA PRO A 408 9.77 10.72 18.41
C PRO A 408 8.97 11.36 19.53
N LEU A 409 7.64 11.18 19.55
CA LEU A 409 6.78 11.74 20.58
C LEU A 409 7.13 11.18 21.97
N ILE A 410 7.25 9.87 22.10
CA ILE A 410 7.65 9.22 23.37
C ILE A 410 9.06 9.66 23.77
N ASN A 411 10.01 9.69 22.84
CA ASN A 411 11.38 10.14 23.13
C ASN A 411 11.43 11.63 23.53
N ALA A 412 10.57 12.47 22.95
CA ALA A 412 10.47 13.88 23.33
C ALA A 412 9.85 14.04 24.72
N LEU A 413 8.91 13.16 25.10
CA LEU A 413 8.25 13.16 26.40
C LEU A 413 9.11 12.57 27.53
N TYR A 414 9.91 11.52 27.27
CA TYR A 414 10.59 10.71 28.30
C TYR A 414 12.09 10.45 28.07
N GLY A 415 12.65 10.85 26.92
CA GLY A 415 13.95 10.37 26.42
C GLY A 415 15.19 10.75 27.24
N ASN A 416 15.08 11.61 28.25
CA ASN A 416 16.22 12.08 29.06
C ASN A 416 16.24 11.52 30.50
N SER A 417 15.14 10.96 31.00
CA SER A 417 15.02 10.61 32.43
C SER A 417 14.59 9.16 32.72
N HIS A 418 13.87 8.48 31.81
CA HIS A 418 13.37 7.12 32.06
C HIS A 418 13.32 6.23 30.80
N GLN A 419 14.45 5.66 30.39
CA GLN A 419 14.52 4.76 29.23
C GLN A 419 13.63 3.50 29.38
N GLU A 420 13.52 2.96 30.59
CA GLU A 420 12.66 1.79 30.86
C GLU A 420 11.18 2.10 30.62
N ILE A 421 10.69 3.23 31.13
CA ILE A 421 9.31 3.68 30.93
C ILE A 421 9.04 3.94 29.44
N SER A 422 9.97 4.61 28.75
CA SER A 422 9.88 4.86 27.31
C SER A 422 9.75 3.57 26.49
N SER A 423 10.43 2.49 26.90
CA SER A 423 10.36 1.20 26.21
C SER A 423 9.01 0.51 26.38
N VAL A 424 8.41 0.60 27.58
CA VAL A 424 7.08 0.05 27.88
C VAL A 424 5.99 0.84 27.18
N LEU A 425 6.10 2.17 27.14
CA LEU A 425 5.18 3.05 26.41
C LEU A 425 5.23 2.85 24.90
N ALA A 426 6.38 2.47 24.35
CA ALA A 426 6.53 2.15 22.93
C ALA A 426 5.86 0.82 22.54
N LEU A 427 5.62 -0.07 23.51
CA LEU A 427 5.16 -1.43 23.24
C LEU A 427 3.82 -1.51 22.50
N PRO A 428 2.77 -0.75 22.90
CA PRO A 428 1.51 -0.71 22.17
C PRO A 428 1.67 -0.28 20.71
N LEU A 429 2.54 0.69 20.43
CA LEU A 429 2.79 1.17 19.07
C LEU A 429 3.41 0.07 18.20
N ILE A 430 4.36 -0.67 18.78
CA ILE A 430 5.05 -1.76 18.11
C ILE A 430 4.07 -2.90 17.78
N VAL A 431 3.29 -3.33 18.78
CA VAL A 431 2.30 -4.40 18.63
C VAL A 431 1.23 -3.99 17.63
N ASN A 432 0.73 -2.75 17.72
CA ASN A 432 -0.25 -2.22 16.79
C ASN A 432 0.30 -2.12 15.37
N GLN A 433 1.56 -1.74 15.17
CA GLN A 433 2.17 -1.69 13.84
C GLN A 433 2.10 -3.04 13.13
N VAL A 434 2.36 -4.14 13.84
CA VAL A 434 2.27 -5.49 13.27
C VAL A 434 0.81 -5.87 13.03
N ALA A 435 -0.05 -5.65 14.03
CA ALA A 435 -1.47 -6.01 13.95
C ALA A 435 -2.19 -5.27 12.82
N GLN A 436 -2.02 -3.95 12.71
CA GLN A 436 -2.67 -3.13 11.68
C GLN A 436 -2.20 -3.49 10.27
N LEU A 437 -0.93 -3.90 10.09
CA LEU A 437 -0.43 -4.31 8.78
C LEU A 437 -1.01 -5.66 8.35
N MET A 438 -1.16 -6.61 9.28
CA MET A 438 -1.78 -7.90 8.99
C MET A 438 -3.28 -7.73 8.70
N LEU A 439 -4.00 -7.01 9.56
CA LEU A 439 -5.43 -6.74 9.39
C LEU A 439 -5.70 -5.91 8.13
N GLY A 440 -4.87 -4.90 7.86
CA GLY A 440 -4.94 -4.09 6.64
C GLY A 440 -4.73 -4.92 5.38
N ALA A 441 -3.84 -5.91 5.39
CA ALA A 441 -3.67 -6.82 4.25
C ALA A 441 -4.93 -7.66 3.96
N ILE A 442 -5.64 -8.09 5.01
CA ILE A 442 -6.93 -8.79 4.88
C ILE A 442 -8.00 -7.82 4.35
N GLU A 443 -8.07 -6.62 4.94
CA GLU A 443 -9.00 -5.57 4.55
C GLU A 443 -8.84 -5.15 3.08
N VAL A 444 -7.61 -5.08 2.57
CA VAL A 444 -7.34 -4.84 1.14
C VAL A 444 -8.07 -5.85 0.24
N ILE A 445 -8.10 -7.13 0.61
CA ILE A 445 -8.77 -8.18 -0.18
C ILE A 445 -10.28 -7.94 -0.18
N LEU A 446 -10.85 -7.66 1.00
CA LEU A 446 -12.28 -7.40 1.18
C LEU A 446 -12.72 -6.15 0.41
N LEU A 447 -12.00 -5.03 0.56
CA LEU A 447 -12.31 -3.76 -0.10
C LEU A 447 -12.13 -3.83 -1.61
N LYS A 448 -11.13 -4.58 -2.09
CA LYS A 448 -10.95 -4.81 -3.52
C LYS A 448 -12.15 -5.56 -4.11
N HIS A 449 -12.61 -6.62 -3.44
CA HIS A 449 -13.79 -7.37 -3.89
C HIS A 449 -15.04 -6.48 -3.87
N TRP A 450 -15.21 -5.67 -2.82
CA TRP A 450 -16.31 -4.72 -2.71
C TRP A 450 -16.33 -3.69 -3.86
N ILE A 451 -15.20 -3.09 -4.20
CA ILE A 451 -15.09 -2.14 -5.33
C ILE A 451 -15.38 -2.82 -6.67
N MET A 452 -14.89 -4.05 -6.87
CA MET A 452 -15.11 -4.78 -8.13
C MET A 452 -16.58 -5.13 -8.33
N ASN A 453 -17.26 -5.63 -7.29
CA ASN A 453 -18.69 -5.96 -7.37
C ASN A 453 -19.54 -4.72 -7.68
N LYS A 454 -19.29 -3.61 -6.99
CA LYS A 454 -19.92 -2.30 -7.27
C LYS A 454 -19.69 -1.82 -8.70
N SER A 455 -18.47 -2.01 -9.22
CA SER A 455 -18.13 -1.61 -10.59
C SER A 455 -18.90 -2.46 -11.61
N GLN A 456 -19.09 -3.75 -11.34
CA GLN A 456 -19.90 -4.65 -12.19
C GLN A 456 -21.39 -4.29 -12.14
N GLU A 457 -21.95 -4.04 -10.96
CA GLU A 457 -23.33 -3.58 -10.79
C GLU A 457 -23.61 -2.27 -11.57
N GLN A 458 -22.67 -1.32 -11.53
CA GLN A 458 -22.79 -0.05 -12.26
C GLN A 458 -22.70 -0.23 -13.79
N VAL A 459 -21.94 -1.22 -14.27
CA VAL A 459 -21.88 -1.54 -15.70
C VAL A 459 -23.17 -2.20 -16.15
N ALA A 460 -23.67 -3.20 -15.41
CA ALA A 460 -24.93 -3.87 -15.70
C ALA A 460 -26.11 -2.89 -15.73
N ALA A 461 -26.24 -2.02 -14.72
CA ALA A 461 -27.31 -1.02 -14.67
C ALA A 461 -27.27 -0.02 -15.84
N LYS A 462 -26.07 0.31 -16.35
CA LYS A 462 -25.92 1.17 -17.54
C LYS A 462 -26.26 0.45 -18.83
N GLU A 463 -25.99 -0.85 -18.91
CA GLU A 463 -26.39 -1.68 -20.05
C GLU A 463 -27.91 -1.84 -20.08
N ASP A 464 -28.55 -2.08 -18.95
CA ASP A 464 -30.02 -2.16 -18.82
C ASP A 464 -30.71 -0.84 -19.22
N LEU A 465 -30.18 0.30 -18.77
CA LEU A 465 -30.68 1.62 -19.17
C LEU A 465 -30.58 1.85 -20.69
N LYS A 466 -29.46 1.46 -21.31
CA LYS A 466 -29.29 1.57 -22.76
C LYS A 466 -30.24 0.66 -23.54
N MET A 467 -30.48 -0.55 -23.04
CA MET A 467 -31.44 -1.47 -23.66
C MET A 467 -32.87 -0.92 -23.58
N ASN A 468 -33.27 -0.36 -22.43
CA ASN A 468 -34.58 0.29 -22.27
C ASN A 468 -34.74 1.54 -23.16
N GLU A 469 -33.67 2.34 -23.33
CA GLU A 469 -33.68 3.47 -24.28
C GLU A 469 -33.81 3.00 -25.73
N LEU A 470 -33.16 1.90 -26.12
CA LEU A 470 -33.27 1.32 -27.46
C LEU A 470 -34.68 0.74 -27.72
N GLU A 471 -35.29 0.08 -26.75
CA GLU A 471 -36.66 -0.43 -26.86
C GLU A 471 -37.68 0.71 -26.98
N THR A 472 -37.55 1.77 -26.18
CA THR A 472 -38.45 2.93 -26.25
C THR A 472 -38.33 3.72 -27.55
N VAL A 473 -37.13 3.80 -28.15
CA VAL A 473 -36.94 4.39 -29.48
C VAL A 473 -37.58 3.52 -30.57
N ASN A 474 -37.42 2.19 -30.52
CA ASN A 474 -38.05 1.29 -31.49
C ASN A 474 -39.59 1.34 -31.43
N VAL A 475 -40.18 1.41 -30.24
CA VAL A 475 -41.64 1.53 -30.06
C VAL A 475 -42.16 2.86 -30.62
N LYS A 476 -41.43 3.96 -30.45
CA LYS A 476 -41.81 5.27 -31.03
C LYS A 476 -41.61 5.36 -32.54
N SER A 477 -40.75 4.54 -33.14
CA SER A 477 -40.58 4.48 -34.61
C SER A 477 -41.61 3.60 -35.32
N LEU A 478 -42.35 2.78 -34.56
CA LEU A 478 -43.41 1.91 -35.05
C LEU A 478 -44.83 2.52 -34.90
N GLN A 479 -44.95 3.65 -34.20
CA GLN A 479 -46.13 4.52 -34.14
C GLN A 479 -45.97 5.67 -35.13
#